data_AF-A0A3B8MM46-F1
#
_entry.id   AF-A0A3B8MM46-F1
#
_cell.length_a   1.000
_cell.length_b   1.000
_cell.length_c   1.000
_cell.angle_alpha   90.00
_cell.angle_beta   90.00
_cell.angle_gamma   90.00
#
_symmetry.space_group_name_H-M   'P 1'
#
loop_
_entity.id
_entity.type
_entity.pdbx_description
1 polymer ?
#
loop_
_entity_poly.entity_id
_entity_poly.type
_entity_poly.pdbx_seq_one_letter_code
_entity_poly.pdbx_strand_id
1 'polypeptide(L)'
;MSTDEMTERITALLQEGIRGTIENRDADAFERAAREAYKVRTGGGALTEDDAIINHVFPSDVRQTVALGLHLVDSDKEKASVILKGALEAVLMRLSAVPPGDWQEGGSDEQGKGKKRGWWPFGKDR
;
A
#
# COMPACT_ATOMS: atom_id res chain seq x y z
N MET A 1 13.65 12.84 4.79
CA MET A 1 12.57 13.12 3.83
C MET A 1 11.47 13.80 4.61
N SER A 2 11.07 15.00 4.23
CA SER A 2 9.90 15.65 4.84
C SER A 2 8.61 14.96 4.39
N THR A 3 7.51 15.18 5.11
CA THR A 3 6.19 14.66 4.74
C THR A 3 5.76 15.13 3.34
N ASP A 4 6.11 16.36 2.97
CA ASP A 4 5.79 16.95 1.67
C ASP A 4 6.62 16.30 0.56
N GLU A 5 7.94 16.15 0.76
CA GLU A 5 8.83 15.44 -0.17
C GLU A 5 8.37 13.98 -0.38
N MET A 6 7.92 13.32 0.69
CA MET A 6 7.37 11.95 0.64
C MET A 6 6.11 11.89 -0.22
N THR A 7 5.20 12.84 -0.01
CA THR A 7 3.93 12.90 -0.75
C THR A 7 4.17 13.20 -2.23
N GLU A 8 5.08 14.12 -2.55
CA GLU A 8 5.48 14.41 -3.92
C GLU A 8 6.11 13.18 -4.58
N ARG A 9 6.99 12.46 -3.87
CA ARG A 9 7.62 11.25 -4.40
C ARG A 9 6.63 10.13 -4.68
N ILE A 10 5.69 9.90 -3.75
CA ILE A 10 4.61 8.92 -3.92
C ILE A 10 3.75 9.31 -5.12
N THR A 11 3.39 10.58 -5.23
CA THR A 11 2.57 11.09 -6.34
C THR A 11 3.27 10.88 -7.68
N ALA A 12 4.57 11.20 -7.77
CA ALA A 12 5.36 11.00 -8.97
C ALA A 12 5.44 9.52 -9.38
N LEU A 13 5.65 8.60 -8.43
CA LEU A 13 5.67 7.16 -8.69
C LEU A 13 4.34 6.67 -9.27
N LEU A 14 3.22 7.07 -8.65
CA LEU A 14 1.89 6.64 -9.09
C LEU A 14 1.54 7.21 -10.47
N GLN A 15 1.89 8.48 -10.74
CA GLN A 15 1.71 9.10 -12.06
C GLN A 15 2.51 8.38 -13.13
N GLU A 16 3.77 8.04 -12.85
CA GLU A 16 4.62 7.27 -13.76
C GLU A 16 4.06 5.86 -13.99
N GLY A 17 3.56 5.19 -12.94
CA GLY A 17 2.91 3.88 -13.05
C GLY A 17 1.67 3.90 -13.93
N ILE A 18 0.80 4.89 -13.77
CA ILE A 18 -0.40 5.07 -14.62
C ILE A 18 -0.01 5.35 -16.06
N ARG A 19 0.96 6.25 -16.28
CA ARG A 19 1.47 6.54 -17.62
C ARG A 19 2.02 5.27 -18.27
N GLY A 20 2.88 4.53 -17.57
CA GLY A 20 3.44 3.27 -18.05
C GLY A 20 2.37 2.23 -18.35
N THR A 21 1.29 2.22 -17.57
CA THR A 21 0.14 1.34 -17.77
C THR A 21 -0.58 1.67 -19.08
N ILE A 22 -0.86 2.95 -19.32
CA ILE A 22 -1.54 3.41 -20.55
C ILE A 22 -0.65 3.23 -21.78
N GLU A 23 0.59 3.69 -21.73
CA GLU A 23 1.50 3.71 -22.89
C GLU A 23 1.93 2.30 -23.31
N ASN A 24 2.20 1.41 -22.35
CA ASN A 24 2.69 0.06 -22.64
C ASN A 24 1.59 -1.01 -22.56
N ARG A 25 0.34 -0.63 -22.24
CA ARG A 25 -0.77 -1.55 -21.95
C ARG A 25 -0.44 -2.59 -20.87
N ASP A 26 0.41 -2.20 -19.94
CA ASP A 26 0.90 -3.05 -18.88
C ASP A 26 0.13 -2.76 -17.58
N ALA A 27 -0.88 -3.58 -17.28
CA ALA A 27 -1.65 -3.44 -16.04
C ALA A 27 -0.78 -3.56 -14.77
N ASP A 28 0.38 -4.23 -14.88
CA ASP A 28 1.29 -4.44 -13.75
C ASP A 28 2.18 -3.21 -13.51
N ALA A 29 2.28 -2.27 -14.45
CA ALA A 29 3.08 -1.06 -14.26
C ALA A 29 2.55 -0.20 -13.11
N PHE A 30 1.23 -0.07 -12.99
CA PHE A 30 0.62 0.66 -11.88
C PHE A 30 0.71 -0.11 -10.56
N GLU A 31 0.62 -1.43 -10.59
CA GLU A 31 0.84 -2.28 -9.42
C GLU A 31 2.26 -2.12 -8.85
N ARG A 32 3.27 -2.18 -9.72
CA ARG A 32 4.67 -1.96 -9.34
C ARG A 32 4.85 -0.58 -8.71
N ALA A 33 4.24 0.45 -9.29
CA ALA A 33 4.28 1.81 -8.72
C ALA A 33 3.59 1.91 -7.35
N ALA A 34 2.45 1.25 -7.15
CA ALA A 34 1.74 1.21 -5.87
C ALA A 34 2.59 0.51 -4.78
N ARG A 35 3.29 -0.57 -5.15
CA ARG A 35 4.24 -1.25 -4.25
C ARG A 35 5.40 -0.35 -3.85
N GLU A 36 6.03 0.33 -4.81
CA GLU A 36 7.12 1.27 -4.52
C GLU A 36 6.64 2.45 -3.66
N ALA A 37 5.44 2.98 -3.93
CA ALA A 37 4.83 4.04 -3.12
C ALA A 37 4.62 3.60 -1.66
N TYR A 38 4.21 2.35 -1.43
CA TYR A 38 4.10 1.79 -0.08
C TYR A 38 5.47 1.70 0.62
N LYS A 39 6.51 1.26 -0.09
CA LYS A 39 7.88 1.20 0.44
C LYS A 39 8.39 2.59 0.83
N VAL A 40 8.11 3.62 0.01
CA VAL A 40 8.43 5.02 0.33
C VAL A 40 7.67 5.51 1.57
N ARG A 41 6.37 5.21 1.67
CA ARG A 41 5.52 5.59 2.81
C ARG A 41 6.01 5.00 4.12
N THR A 42 6.39 3.72 4.10
CA THR A 42 6.71 2.94 5.31
C THR A 42 8.19 2.88 5.65
N GLY A 43 9.05 3.48 4.82
CA GLY A 43 10.50 3.31 4.92
C GLY A 43 10.96 1.86 4.69
N GLY A 44 10.11 1.02 4.10
CA GLY A 44 10.38 -0.41 3.87
C GLY A 44 10.21 -1.33 5.10
N GLY A 45 9.70 -0.82 6.23
CA GLY A 45 9.67 -1.57 7.50
C GLY A 45 8.35 -2.26 7.88
N ALA A 46 7.22 -1.92 7.24
CA ALA A 46 5.90 -2.35 7.72
C ALA A 46 5.45 -3.73 7.22
N LEU A 47 5.62 -4.01 5.93
CA LEU A 47 5.37 -5.33 5.33
C LEU A 47 6.61 -5.73 4.55
N THR A 48 7.14 -6.92 4.82
CA THR A 48 8.37 -7.43 4.21
C THR A 48 8.11 -8.29 2.97
N GLU A 49 6.91 -8.84 2.86
CA GLU A 49 6.49 -9.66 1.72
C GLU A 49 5.80 -8.81 0.66
N ASP A 50 6.35 -8.83 -0.56
CA ASP A 50 5.82 -8.09 -1.70
C ASP A 50 4.34 -8.41 -1.98
N ASP A 51 3.93 -9.68 -1.82
CA ASP A 51 2.53 -10.12 -2.01
C ASP A 51 1.60 -9.53 -0.93
N ALA A 52 2.06 -9.40 0.30
CA ALA A 52 1.28 -8.80 1.37
C ALA A 52 1.10 -7.28 1.14
N ILE A 53 2.14 -6.60 0.67
CA ILE A 53 2.07 -5.19 0.26
C ILE A 53 1.03 -5.03 -0.84
N ILE A 54 1.15 -5.81 -1.91
CA ILE A 54 0.27 -5.72 -3.08
C ILE A 54 -1.18 -6.01 -2.70
N ASN A 55 -1.45 -7.05 -1.91
CA ASN A 55 -2.80 -7.34 -1.43
C ASN A 55 -3.40 -6.20 -0.59
N HIS A 56 -2.55 -5.42 0.09
CA HIS A 56 -2.97 -4.29 0.90
C HIS A 56 -3.25 -3.03 0.07
N VAL A 57 -2.31 -2.63 -0.80
CA VAL A 57 -2.42 -1.37 -1.55
C VAL A 57 -3.04 -1.51 -2.94
N PHE A 58 -2.97 -2.68 -3.54
CA PHE A 58 -3.44 -2.98 -4.89
C PHE A 58 -4.30 -4.27 -4.97
N PRO A 59 -5.40 -4.34 -4.19
CA PRO A 59 -6.27 -5.51 -4.20
C PRO A 59 -6.98 -5.76 -5.54
N SER A 60 -7.62 -6.92 -5.65
CA SER A 60 -8.25 -7.39 -6.89
C SER A 60 -9.28 -6.44 -7.51
N ASP A 61 -10.01 -5.66 -6.71
CA ASP A 61 -10.95 -4.62 -7.16
C ASP A 61 -10.23 -3.49 -7.89
N VAL A 62 -9.08 -3.05 -7.38
CA VAL A 62 -8.23 -2.05 -8.02
C VAL A 62 -7.64 -2.61 -9.31
N ARG A 63 -7.12 -3.85 -9.29
CA ARG A 63 -6.61 -4.54 -10.49
C ARG A 63 -7.67 -4.60 -11.60
N GLN A 64 -8.89 -5.01 -11.27
CA GLN A 64 -10.00 -5.08 -12.22
C GLN A 64 -10.39 -3.70 -12.76
N THR A 65 -10.42 -2.67 -11.90
CA THR A 65 -10.72 -1.30 -12.30
C THR A 65 -9.69 -0.79 -13.31
N VAL A 66 -8.40 -1.06 -13.08
CA VAL A 66 -7.32 -0.67 -13.99
C VAL A 66 -7.41 -1.41 -15.32
N ALA A 67 -7.68 -2.71 -15.28
CA ALA A 67 -7.90 -3.51 -16.49
C ALA A 67 -9.09 -2.98 -17.32
N LEU A 68 -10.20 -2.62 -16.67
CA LEU A 68 -11.35 -1.98 -17.33
C LEU A 68 -10.97 -0.63 -17.95
N GLY A 69 -10.19 0.19 -17.24
CA GLY A 69 -9.69 1.48 -17.73
C GLY A 69 -8.82 1.31 -18.98
N LEU A 70 -7.94 0.31 -18.99
CA LEU A 70 -7.11 -0.03 -20.15
C LEU A 70 -7.93 -0.49 -21.36
N HIS A 71 -8.94 -1.34 -21.14
CA HIS A 71 -9.82 -1.78 -22.22
C HIS A 71 -10.57 -0.62 -22.90
N LEU A 72 -10.83 0.45 -22.15
CA LEU A 72 -11.58 1.61 -22.64
C LEU A 72 -10.68 2.72 -23.21
N VAL A 73 -9.36 2.64 -23.04
CA VAL A 73 -8.45 3.76 -23.35
C VAL A 73 -8.47 4.17 -24.83
N ASP A 74 -8.77 3.23 -25.73
CA ASP A 74 -8.87 3.50 -27.17
C ASP A 74 -10.27 3.91 -27.60
N SER A 75 -11.31 3.39 -26.95
CA SER A 75 -12.70 3.58 -27.34
C SER A 75 -13.36 4.79 -26.68
N ASP A 76 -12.98 5.11 -25.44
CA ASP A 76 -13.57 6.17 -24.62
C ASP A 76 -12.57 6.67 -23.59
N LYS A 77 -11.72 7.62 -24.03
CA LYS A 77 -10.64 8.21 -23.23
C LYS A 77 -11.16 8.92 -21.98
N GLU A 78 -12.34 9.53 -22.04
CA GLU A 78 -12.93 10.23 -20.90
C GLU A 78 -13.33 9.23 -19.81
N LYS A 79 -14.02 8.15 -20.18
CA LYS A 79 -14.35 7.09 -19.22
C LYS A 79 -13.12 6.37 -18.70
N ALA A 80 -12.15 6.06 -19.56
CA ALA A 80 -10.89 5.46 -19.14
C ALA A 80 -10.17 6.35 -18.11
N SER A 81 -10.12 7.66 -18.34
CA SER A 81 -9.55 8.63 -17.39
C SER A 81 -10.27 8.63 -16.03
N VAL A 82 -11.61 8.63 -16.03
CA VAL A 82 -12.40 8.58 -14.78
C VAL A 82 -12.15 7.28 -14.01
N ILE A 83 -12.10 6.15 -14.71
CA ILE A 83 -11.88 4.83 -14.11
C ILE A 83 -10.47 4.73 -13.51
N LEU A 84 -9.44 5.13 -14.26
CA LEU A 84 -8.05 5.12 -13.79
C LEU A 84 -7.83 6.11 -12.63
N LYS A 85 -8.51 7.26 -12.65
CA LYS A 85 -8.53 8.19 -11.51
C LYS A 85 -9.17 7.56 -10.28
N GLY A 86 -10.29 6.85 -10.43
CA GLY A 86 -10.92 6.12 -9.33
C GLY A 86 -10.00 5.05 -8.73
N ALA A 87 -9.27 4.32 -9.57
CA ALA A 87 -8.25 3.37 -9.12
C ALA A 87 -7.11 4.06 -8.35
N LEU A 88 -6.66 5.22 -8.83
CA LEU A 88 -5.65 6.04 -8.14
C LEU A 88 -6.10 6.49 -6.76
N GLU A 89 -7.31 7.03 -6.64
CA GLU A 89 -7.88 7.46 -5.36
C GLU A 89 -8.00 6.28 -4.39
N ALA A 90 -8.39 5.10 -4.88
CA ALA A 90 -8.48 3.89 -4.09
C ALA A 90 -7.11 3.43 -3.53
N VAL A 91 -6.03 3.57 -4.30
CA VAL A 91 -4.65 3.29 -3.87
C VAL A 91 -4.19 4.34 -2.86
N LEU A 92 -4.44 5.62 -3.12
CA LEU A 92 -4.07 6.73 -2.23
C LEU A 92 -4.75 6.64 -0.87
N MET A 93 -6.04 6.29 -0.82
CA MET A 93 -6.77 6.07 0.45
C MET A 93 -6.18 4.93 1.27
N ARG A 94 -5.72 3.86 0.60
CA ARG A 94 -5.06 2.74 1.28
C ARG A 94 -3.69 3.15 1.79
N LEU A 95 -2.90 3.85 0.98
CA LEU A 95 -1.59 4.39 1.38
C LEU A 95 -1.69 5.40 2.53
N SER A 96 -2.75 6.19 2.60
CA SER A 96 -2.94 7.17 3.67
C SER A 96 -3.31 6.52 5.01
N ALA A 97 -4.01 5.39 4.99
CA ALA A 97 -4.30 4.58 6.16
C ALA A 97 -3.04 3.94 6.76
N VAL A 98 -1.96 3.83 5.97
CA VAL A 98 -0.66 3.34 6.44
C VAL A 98 0.08 4.49 7.12
N PRO A 99 0.48 4.34 8.39
CA PRO A 99 1.26 5.35 9.08
C PRO A 99 2.61 5.54 8.37
N PRO A 100 3.06 6.80 8.15
CA PRO A 100 4.41 7.05 7.67
C PRO A 100 5.40 6.41 8.65
N GLY A 101 6.49 5.83 8.14
CA GLY A 101 7.40 4.97 8.91
C GLY A 101 8.02 5.61 10.16
N ASP A 102 7.30 5.54 11.28
CA ASP A 102 7.76 5.58 12.68
C ASP A 102 7.57 4.20 13.33
N TRP A 103 7.59 3.11 12.54
CA TRP A 103 7.37 1.75 13.03
C TRP A 103 8.66 0.96 13.32
N GLN A 104 9.72 1.66 13.72
CA GLN A 104 10.87 1.00 14.37
C GLN A 104 11.64 1.95 15.31
N GLU A 105 11.10 2.16 16.50
CA GLU A 105 11.93 2.24 17.71
C GLU A 105 11.19 1.57 18.88
N GLY A 106 11.68 0.43 19.33
CA GLY A 106 11.09 -0.27 20.48
C GLY A 106 11.23 -1.79 20.47
N GLY A 107 12.41 -2.30 20.14
CA GLY A 107 12.71 -3.72 20.24
C GLY A 107 14.12 -3.98 20.74
N SER A 108 14.50 -3.47 21.92
CA SER A 108 15.57 -4.02 22.78
C SER A 108 15.52 -3.42 24.20
N ASP A 109 15.28 -4.30 25.18
CA ASP A 109 15.68 -4.29 26.60
C ASP A 109 16.02 -2.96 27.31
N GLU A 110 15.10 -2.45 28.15
CA GLU A 110 15.37 -2.21 29.59
C GLU A 110 14.10 -1.73 30.32
N GLN A 111 13.94 -2.20 31.56
CA GLN A 111 12.95 -1.76 32.56
C GLN A 111 11.52 -2.29 32.43
N GLY A 112 11.32 -3.47 32.99
CA GLY A 112 10.05 -3.85 33.59
C GLY A 112 10.27 -4.96 34.59
N LYS A 113 10.54 -4.62 35.87
CA LYS A 113 10.50 -5.56 36.99
C LYS A 113 9.18 -6.32 36.97
N GLY A 114 9.20 -7.51 36.37
CA GLY A 114 8.13 -8.50 36.41
C GLY A 114 7.98 -9.03 37.83
N LYS A 115 7.21 -8.30 38.63
CA LYS A 115 6.56 -8.86 39.81
C LYS A 115 5.72 -10.05 39.33
N LYS A 116 6.01 -11.21 39.93
CA LYS A 116 5.18 -12.40 39.97
C LYS A 116 3.69 -12.04 39.88
N ARG A 117 2.95 -12.77 39.05
CA ARG A 117 1.77 -13.56 39.45
C ARG A 117 1.23 -14.31 38.23
N GLY A 118 1.35 -15.63 38.28
CA GLY A 118 0.68 -16.52 37.35
C GLY A 118 -0.84 -16.44 37.56
N TRP A 119 -1.56 -16.47 36.45
CA TRP A 119 -2.96 -16.83 36.42
C TRP A 119 -3.23 -17.51 35.07
N TRP A 120 -3.13 -18.84 35.05
CA TRP A 120 -3.56 -19.69 33.94
C TRP A 120 -5.10 -19.75 33.90
N PRO A 121 -5.75 -19.68 32.72
CA PRO A 121 -7.20 -19.72 32.61
C PRO A 121 -7.70 -21.09 32.11
N PHE A 122 -7.31 -22.20 32.76
CA PHE A 122 -7.94 -23.51 32.55
C PHE A 122 -8.00 -24.25 33.88
N GLY A 123 -9.18 -24.25 34.51
CA GLY A 123 -9.50 -25.24 35.54
C GLY A 123 -9.79 -26.60 34.89
N LYS A 124 -9.60 -27.70 35.63
CA LYS A 124 -10.68 -28.64 35.99
C LYS A 124 -10.13 -29.82 36.82
N ASP A 125 -10.97 -30.20 37.78
CA ASP A 125 -11.04 -31.40 38.62
C ASP A 125 -10.32 -32.67 38.15
N ARG A 126 -9.48 -33.24 39.04
CA ARG A 126 -9.74 -34.50 39.76
C ARG A 126 -8.65 -34.79 40.78
#